data_AF-A0A1J4MS97-F1
#
_entry.id   AF-A0A1J4MS97-F1
#
_cell.length_a   1.000
_cell.length_b   1.000
_cell.length_c   1.000
_cell.angle_alpha   90.00
_cell.angle_beta   90.00
_cell.angle_gamma   90.00
#
_symmetry.space_group_name_H-M   'P 1'
#
loop_
_entity.id
_entity.type
_entity.pdbx_description
1 polymer ?
#
loop_
_entity_poly.entity_id
_entity_poly.type
_entity_poly.pdbx_seq_one_letter_code
_entity_poly.pdbx_strand_id
1 'polypeptide(L)'
;MMHFGPVARVLTQIVLIAGNAVLRVTLHAYKESIVNGKPIDILVNSLNKRMSITEATKILGLESMSSITKKDILSRAKRMIEINEPNIHMNYRGSPYIQEKVRIAEKILYENIRSS
;
A
#
# COMPACT_ATOMS: atom_id res chain seq x y z
N MET A 1 17.82 -39.04 26.64
CA MET A 1 18.05 -38.27 25.39
C MET A 1 16.72 -38.19 24.65
N MET A 2 16.08 -37.01 24.59
CA MET A 2 14.76 -36.86 23.99
C MET A 2 14.85 -36.97 22.45
N HIS A 3 14.14 -37.94 21.88
CA HIS A 3 14.12 -38.22 20.44
C HIS A 3 13.14 -37.25 19.73
N PHE A 4 13.62 -36.06 19.38
CA PHE A 4 12.85 -35.03 18.65
C PHE A 4 12.62 -35.33 17.15
N GLY A 5 12.94 -36.55 16.67
CA GLY A 5 13.05 -36.88 15.25
C GLY A 5 11.83 -36.55 14.38
N PRO A 6 10.60 -36.97 14.73
CA PRO A 6 9.43 -36.76 13.85
C PRO A 6 8.92 -35.32 13.87
N VAL A 7 8.89 -34.68 15.05
CA VAL A 7 8.36 -33.32 15.22
C VAL A 7 9.29 -32.29 14.57
N ALA A 8 10.60 -32.46 14.69
CA ALA A 8 11.58 -31.62 14.01
C ALA A 8 11.45 -31.73 12.48
N ARG A 9 11.09 -32.90 11.96
CA ARG A 9 10.88 -33.15 10.52
C ARG A 9 9.66 -32.42 9.96
N VAL A 10 8.56 -32.38 10.72
CA VAL A 10 7.35 -31.65 10.32
C VAL A 10 7.60 -30.13 10.37
N LEU A 11 8.25 -29.63 11.42
CA LEU A 11 8.60 -28.21 11.53
C LEU A 11 9.54 -27.76 10.40
N THR A 12 10.55 -28.57 10.08
CA THR A 12 11.48 -28.25 8.97
C THR A 12 10.79 -28.26 7.61
N GLN A 13 9.83 -29.17 7.37
CA GLN A 13 9.05 -29.18 6.13
C GLN A 13 8.16 -27.93 5.99
N ILE A 14 7.51 -27.49 7.07
CA ILE A 14 6.70 -26.26 7.07
C ILE A 14 7.59 -25.03 6.80
N VAL A 15 8.76 -24.96 7.45
CA VAL A 15 9.72 -23.86 7.26
C VAL A 15 10.31 -23.85 5.85
N LEU A 16 10.61 -25.02 5.26
CA LEU A 16 11.13 -25.13 3.90
C LEU A 16 10.11 -24.74 2.83
N ILE A 17 8.83 -25.10 3.02
CA ILE A 17 7.76 -24.80 2.06
C ILE A 17 7.36 -23.32 2.13
N ALA A 18 7.36 -22.71 3.32
CA ALA A 18 7.04 -21.28 3.51
C ALA A 18 8.26 -20.34 3.35
N GLY A 19 9.49 -20.86 3.48
CA GLY A 19 10.70 -20.05 3.65
C GLY A 19 11.09 -19.23 2.42
N ASN A 20 10.95 -19.77 1.20
CA ASN A 20 11.46 -19.12 0.00
C ASN A 20 10.72 -17.82 -0.37
N ALA A 21 9.44 -17.68 -0.01
CA ALA A 21 8.68 -16.46 -0.24
C ALA A 21 8.96 -15.41 0.85
N VAL A 22 8.98 -15.84 2.11
CA VAL A 22 9.20 -14.95 3.27
C VAL A 22 10.61 -14.37 3.28
N LEU A 23 11.63 -15.17 2.92
CA LEU A 23 13.04 -14.74 2.86
C LEU A 23 13.28 -13.66 1.81
N ARG A 24 12.69 -13.75 0.62
CA ARG A 24 12.87 -12.73 -0.43
C ARG A 24 12.25 -11.39 -0.02
N VAL A 25 11.09 -11.42 0.64
CA VAL A 25 10.41 -10.22 1.12
C VAL A 25 11.18 -9.59 2.29
N THR A 26 11.72 -10.39 3.21
CA THR A 26 12.56 -9.87 4.32
C THR A 26 13.88 -9.31 3.83
N LEU A 27 14.55 -9.94 2.85
CA LEU A 27 15.78 -9.42 2.27
C LEU A 27 15.55 -8.12 1.49
N HIS A 28 14.45 -8.01 0.74
CA HIS A 28 14.07 -6.75 0.09
C HIS A 28 13.77 -5.65 1.11
N ALA A 29 13.00 -5.97 2.18
CA ALA A 29 12.69 -5.02 3.24
C ALA A 29 13.93 -4.59 4.05
N TYR A 30 14.90 -5.50 4.25
CA TYR A 30 16.16 -5.21 4.93
C TYR A 30 17.10 -4.35 4.07
N LYS A 31 17.16 -4.62 2.76
CA LYS A 31 17.94 -3.80 1.84
C LYS A 31 17.33 -2.39 1.70
N GLU A 32 16.01 -2.28 1.66
CA GLU A 32 15.32 -0.98 1.70
C GLU A 32 15.49 -0.27 3.04
N SER A 33 15.63 -0.98 4.16
CA SER A 33 15.81 -0.38 5.47
C SER A 33 17.19 0.21 5.72
N ILE A 34 18.23 -0.40 5.15
CA ILE A 34 19.60 0.13 5.21
C ILE A 34 19.74 1.34 4.28
N VAL A 35 19.07 1.34 3.13
CA VAL A 35 19.17 2.43 2.14
C VAL A 35 18.25 3.61 2.48
N ASN A 36 17.07 3.36 3.06
CA ASN A 36 16.04 4.40 3.30
C ASN A 36 15.58 4.54 4.77
N GLY A 37 16.16 3.82 5.74
CA GLY A 37 15.97 4.06 7.17
C GLY A 37 14.56 3.84 7.74
N LYS A 38 13.59 3.27 7.01
CA LYS A 38 12.19 3.12 7.47
C LYS A 38 11.61 1.68 7.34
N PRO A 39 12.12 0.67 8.08
CA PRO A 39 11.63 -0.72 7.98
C PRO A 39 10.32 -1.05 8.71
N ILE A 40 9.83 -0.22 9.62
CA ILE A 40 8.79 -0.66 10.58
C ILE A 40 7.37 -0.28 10.12
N ASP A 41 7.24 0.76 9.29
CA ASP A 41 5.92 1.27 8.89
C ASP A 41 5.15 0.32 7.96
N ILE A 42 5.84 -0.44 7.09
CA ILE A 42 5.16 -1.28 6.09
C ILE A 42 4.47 -2.49 6.75
N LEU A 43 5.09 -3.10 7.77
CA LEU A 43 4.50 -4.24 8.48
C LEU A 43 3.38 -3.78 9.43
N VAL A 44 3.56 -2.66 10.13
CA VAL A 44 2.56 -2.10 11.06
C VAL A 44 1.36 -1.52 10.31
N ASN A 45 1.54 -0.91 9.13
CA ASN A 45 0.43 -0.51 8.25
C ASN A 45 -0.28 -1.70 7.60
N SER A 46 0.28 -2.91 7.56
CA SER A 46 -0.47 -4.08 7.07
C SER A 46 -1.51 -4.56 8.08
N LEU A 47 -1.29 -4.27 9.37
CA LEU A 47 -2.17 -4.66 10.48
C LEU A 47 -3.23 -3.60 10.79
N ASN A 48 -2.98 -2.33 10.45
CA ASN A 48 -3.98 -1.27 10.46
C ASN A 48 -4.57 -1.13 9.06
N LYS A 49 -5.89 -1.21 8.91
CA LYS A 49 -6.64 -1.10 7.64
C LYS A 49 -6.57 0.31 6.99
N ARG A 50 -5.43 1.00 7.08
CA ARG A 50 -5.16 2.30 6.47
C ARG A 50 -4.53 2.08 5.10
N MET A 51 -5.04 2.79 4.11
CA MET A 51 -4.50 2.79 2.76
C MET A 51 -3.01 3.19 2.77
N SER A 52 -2.19 2.51 1.99
CA SER A 52 -0.75 2.82 1.89
C SER A 52 -0.51 4.01 0.97
N ILE A 53 0.64 4.69 1.10
CA ILE A 53 1.06 5.77 0.18
C ILE A 53 1.15 5.25 -1.26
N THR A 54 1.65 4.03 -1.44
CA THR A 54 1.76 3.37 -2.75
C THR A 54 0.38 3.06 -3.35
N GLU A 55 -0.60 2.72 -2.54
CA GLU A 55 -1.98 2.55 -3.00
C GLU A 55 -2.62 3.90 -3.33
N ALA A 56 -2.41 4.93 -2.50
CA ALA A 56 -2.94 6.27 -2.71
C ALA A 56 -2.42 6.92 -4.00
N THR A 57 -1.11 6.78 -4.28
CA THR A 57 -0.50 7.23 -5.54
C THR A 57 -1.10 6.53 -6.75
N LYS A 58 -1.29 5.20 -6.68
CA LYS A 58 -1.95 4.43 -7.74
C LYS A 58 -3.40 4.86 -7.96
N ILE A 59 -4.17 5.08 -6.90
CA ILE A 59 -5.58 5.53 -6.98
C ILE A 59 -5.68 6.89 -7.70
N LEU A 60 -4.77 7.81 -7.44
CA LEU A 60 -4.74 9.11 -8.12
C LEU A 60 -4.03 9.07 -9.49
N GLY A 61 -3.53 7.91 -9.93
CA GLY A 61 -2.82 7.76 -11.20
C GLY A 61 -1.50 8.53 -11.24
N LEU A 62 -0.78 8.55 -10.12
CA LEU A 62 0.51 9.22 -9.95
C LEU A 62 1.62 8.16 -9.98
N GLU A 63 2.62 8.34 -10.85
CA GLU A 63 3.66 7.33 -11.09
C GLU A 63 4.77 7.34 -10.02
N SER A 64 5.09 8.49 -9.43
CA SER A 64 6.13 8.62 -8.40
C SER A 64 5.96 9.88 -7.56
N MET A 65 6.21 9.80 -6.25
CA MET A 65 6.13 10.93 -5.31
C MET A 65 7.24 11.98 -5.48
N SER A 66 8.31 11.69 -6.24
CA SER A 66 9.52 12.54 -6.29
C SER A 66 9.32 13.93 -6.89
N SER A 67 8.20 14.19 -7.58
CA SER A 67 7.93 15.47 -8.27
C SER A 67 6.49 15.97 -8.09
N ILE A 68 5.75 15.43 -7.12
CA ILE A 68 4.33 15.71 -6.96
C ILE A 68 4.13 16.91 -6.05
N THR A 69 3.47 17.95 -6.57
CA THR A 69 3.06 19.09 -5.76
C THR A 69 1.69 18.86 -5.12
N LYS A 70 1.40 19.63 -4.06
CA LYS A 70 0.04 19.72 -3.48
C LYS A 70 -1.02 19.99 -4.56
N LYS A 71 -0.72 20.88 -5.49
CA LYS A 71 -1.65 21.27 -6.57
C LYS A 71 -1.98 20.08 -7.47
N ASP A 72 -0.99 19.25 -7.77
CA ASP A 72 -1.17 18.07 -8.61
C ASP A 72 -2.12 17.07 -7.95
N ILE A 73 -1.91 16.77 -6.66
CA ILE A 73 -2.79 15.88 -5.88
C ILE A 73 -4.24 16.38 -5.91
N LEU A 74 -4.45 17.65 -5.56
CA LEU A 74 -5.79 18.25 -5.54
C LEU A 74 -6.46 18.21 -6.90
N SER A 75 -5.72 18.53 -7.97
CA SER A 75 -6.25 18.53 -9.34
C SER A 75 -6.63 17.12 -9.81
N ARG A 76 -5.81 16.11 -9.46
CA ARG A 76 -6.06 14.70 -9.81
C ARG A 76 -7.24 14.14 -9.02
N ALA A 77 -7.30 14.42 -7.72
CA ALA A 77 -8.40 14.00 -6.85
C ALA A 77 -9.72 14.59 -7.35
N LYS A 78 -9.76 15.90 -7.62
CA LYS A 78 -10.93 16.58 -8.18
C LYS A 78 -11.39 15.91 -9.48
N ARG A 79 -10.49 15.71 -10.44
CA ARG A 79 -10.82 15.05 -11.72
C ARG A 79 -11.35 13.63 -11.52
N MET A 80 -10.76 12.85 -10.61
CA MET A 80 -11.22 11.49 -10.33
C MET A 80 -12.60 11.46 -9.68
N ILE A 81 -12.91 12.41 -8.79
CA ILE A 81 -14.25 12.56 -8.22
C ILE A 81 -15.25 12.90 -9.33
N GLU A 82 -14.96 13.91 -10.15
CA GLU A 82 -15.85 14.36 -11.24
C GLU A 82 -16.20 13.24 -12.23
N ILE A 83 -15.23 12.41 -12.61
CA ILE A 83 -15.46 11.27 -13.53
C ILE A 83 -16.31 10.17 -12.86
N ASN A 84 -16.30 10.09 -11.52
CA ASN A 84 -17.05 9.11 -10.75
C ASN A 84 -18.37 9.66 -10.18
N GLU A 85 -18.76 10.88 -10.55
CA GLU A 85 -20.09 11.42 -10.27
C GLU A 85 -21.16 10.74 -11.14
N PRO A 86 -22.44 10.77 -10.70
CA PRO A 86 -23.54 10.35 -11.55
C PRO A 86 -23.56 11.12 -12.87
N ASN A 87 -23.68 10.40 -13.98
CA ASN A 87 -23.80 10.96 -15.30
C ASN A 87 -25.07 10.43 -15.98
N ILE A 88 -26.05 11.32 -16.13
CA ILE A 88 -27.37 11.02 -16.70
C ILE A 88 -27.25 10.58 -18.17
N HIS A 89 -26.37 11.22 -18.95
CA HIS A 89 -26.20 10.92 -20.37
C HIS A 89 -25.58 9.54 -20.61
N MET A 90 -24.76 9.05 -19.67
CA MET A 90 -24.12 7.74 -19.74
C MET A 90 -24.87 6.65 -18.96
N ASN A 91 -26.05 6.94 -18.41
CA ASN A 91 -26.78 6.06 -17.49
C ASN A 91 -25.88 5.51 -16.36
N TYR A 92 -24.92 6.32 -15.91
CA TYR A 92 -23.97 5.97 -14.87
C TYR A 92 -24.41 6.60 -13.56
N ARG A 93 -24.59 5.80 -12.51
CA ARG A 93 -25.05 6.28 -11.19
C ARG A 93 -23.94 6.83 -10.30
N GLY A 94 -22.71 6.91 -10.80
CA GLY A 94 -21.54 7.20 -9.97
C GLY A 94 -21.12 6.01 -9.12
N SER A 95 -20.04 6.19 -8.37
CA SER A 95 -19.56 5.20 -7.41
C SER A 95 -19.12 5.87 -6.11
N PRO A 96 -19.99 5.88 -5.08
CA PRO A 96 -19.64 6.45 -3.77
C PRO A 96 -18.40 5.81 -3.15
N TYR A 97 -18.21 4.51 -3.37
CA TYR A 97 -17.02 3.78 -2.90
C TYR A 97 -15.73 4.31 -3.56
N ILE A 98 -15.74 4.52 -4.88
CA ILE A 98 -14.56 5.03 -5.58
C ILE A 98 -14.26 6.46 -5.15
N GLN A 99 -15.28 7.32 -5.07
CA GLN A 99 -15.12 8.69 -4.59
C GLN A 99 -14.51 8.73 -3.18
N GLU A 100 -14.95 7.84 -2.28
CA GLU A 100 -14.39 7.77 -0.93
C GLU A 100 -12.92 7.31 -0.93
N LYS A 101 -12.57 6.30 -1.74
CA LYS A 101 -11.18 5.87 -1.90
C LYS A 101 -10.29 7.01 -2.44
N VAL A 102 -10.81 7.84 -3.35
CA VAL A 102 -10.10 9.02 -3.86
C VAL A 102 -9.87 10.07 -2.76
N ARG A 103 -10.88 10.36 -1.92
CA ARG A 103 -10.74 11.30 -0.78
C ARG A 103 -9.72 10.82 0.25
N ILE A 104 -9.74 9.52 0.56
CA ILE A 104 -8.77 8.92 1.47
C ILE A 104 -7.36 9.00 0.89
N ALA A 105 -7.19 8.71 -0.41
CA ALA A 105 -5.91 8.81 -1.10
C ALA A 105 -5.37 10.25 -1.08
N GLU A 106 -6.21 11.23 -1.42
CA GLU A 106 -5.87 12.66 -1.34
C GLU A 106 -5.34 13.04 0.04
N LYS A 107 -6.08 12.68 1.10
CA LYS A 107 -5.71 12.99 2.48
C LYS A 107 -4.37 12.39 2.87
N ILE A 108 -4.13 11.11 2.53
CA ILE A 108 -2.87 10.41 2.87
C ILE A 108 -1.67 11.06 2.19
N LEU A 109 -1.78 11.36 0.89
CA LEU A 109 -0.67 11.99 0.16
C LEU A 109 -0.43 13.42 0.64
N TYR A 110 -1.51 14.14 0.98
CA TYR A 110 -1.42 15.47 1.53
C TYR A 110 -0.71 15.50 2.89
N GLU A 111 -1.07 14.59 3.80
CA GLU A 111 -0.40 14.42 5.08
C GLU A 111 1.07 14.00 4.91
N ASN A 112 1.36 13.17 3.91
CA ASN A 112 2.73 12.73 3.61
C ASN A 112 3.63 13.89 3.17
N ILE A 113 3.16 14.76 2.26
CA ILE A 113 3.91 15.97 1.84
C ILE A 113 4.12 16.92 3.02
N ARG A 114 3.13 17.08 3.91
CA ARG A 114 3.27 17.95 5.09
C ARG A 114 4.30 17.42 6.11
N SER A 115 4.48 16.11 6.16
CA SER A 115 5.33 15.43 7.16
C SER A 115 6.73 15.08 6.63
N SER A 116 7.01 15.37 5.36
CA SER A 116 8.31 15.16 4.69
C SER A 116 9.10 16.45 4.64
#